data_AF-A0A0H4A2Y9-F1
#
_entry.id   AF-A0A0H4A2Y9-F1
#
_cell.length_a   1.000
_cell.length_b   1.000
_cell.length_c   1.000
_cell.angle_alpha   90.00
_cell.angle_beta   90.00
_cell.angle_gamma   90.00
#
_symmetry.space_group_name_H-M   'P 1'
#
loop_
_entity.id
_entity.type
_entity.pdbx_description
1 polymer ?
#
loop_
_entity_poly.entity_id
_entity_poly.type
_entity_poly.pdbx_seq_one_letter_code
_entity_poly.pdbx_strand_id
1 'polypeptide(L)' 'MAKTFIASSEASLFDVLQTEAFTFNDVRIHCTFKRNKKDCLLQSEIKKVIERGLIEVGFTDGEILR' A
#
# COMPACT_ATOMS: atom_id res chain seq x y z
N MET A 1 -13.23 10.95 -6.07
CA MET A 1 -13.69 9.93 -5.10
C MET A 1 -12.51 9.03 -4.86
N ALA A 2 -11.91 9.11 -3.68
CA ALA A 2 -10.71 8.33 -3.37
C ALA A 2 -11.05 6.82 -3.43
N LYS A 3 -10.30 6.06 -4.22
CA LYS A 3 -10.49 4.60 -4.34
C LYS A 3 -9.74 3.92 -3.21
N THR A 4 -10.44 3.15 -2.38
CA THR A 4 -9.81 2.37 -1.32
C THR A 4 -9.68 0.92 -1.75
N PHE A 5 -8.45 0.42 -1.84
CA PHE A 5 -8.16 -0.99 -2.08
C PHE A 5 -7.96 -1.71 -0.76
N ILE A 6 -8.42 -2.96 -0.71
CA ILE A 6 -8.24 -3.80 0.47
C ILE A 6 -7.26 -4.91 0.08
N ALA A 7 -6.09 -4.91 0.71
CA ALA A 7 -5.09 -5.95 0.54
C ALA A 7 -5.18 -6.93 1.72
N SER A 8 -5.55 -8.18 1.44
CA SER A 8 -5.72 -9.19 2.49
C SER A 8 -4.41 -9.85 2.94
N SER A 9 -3.35 -9.73 2.15
CA SER A 9 -2.04 -10.34 2.38
C SER A 9 -0.92 -9.47 1.80
N GLU A 10 0.31 -9.67 2.27
CA GLU A 10 1.51 -8.99 1.71
C GLU A 10 1.64 -9.20 0.20
N ALA A 11 1.37 -10.41 -0.30
CA ALA A 11 1.40 -10.71 -1.72
C ALA A 11 0.38 -9.87 -2.53
N SER A 12 -0.85 -9.72 -2.02
CA SER A 12 -1.88 -8.91 -2.67
C SER A 12 -1.53 -7.42 -2.65
N LEU A 13 -0.92 -6.95 -1.56
CA LEU A 13 -0.39 -5.59 -1.51
C LEU A 13 0.69 -5.42 -2.58
N PHE A 14 1.65 -6.33 -2.65
CA PHE A 14 2.74 -6.26 -3.61
C PHE A 14 2.25 -6.25 -5.07
N ASP A 15 1.26 -7.10 -5.38
CA ASP A 15 0.63 -7.14 -6.69
C ASP A 15 -0.01 -5.79 -7.06
N VAL A 16 -0.74 -5.17 -6.12
CA VAL A 16 -1.32 -3.83 -6.30
C VAL A 16 -0.23 -2.77 -6.48
N LEU A 17 0.84 -2.81 -5.68
CA LEU A 17 1.96 -1.85 -5.75
C LEU A 17 2.73 -1.95 -7.07
N GLN A 18 2.89 -3.16 -7.62
CA GLN A 18 3.60 -3.41 -8.87
C GLN A 18 2.73 -3.29 -10.12
N THR A 19 1.41 -3.22 -9.96
CA THR A 19 0.51 -3.08 -11.10
C THR A 19 0.70 -1.72 -11.77
N GLU A 20 1.40 -1.69 -12.90
CA GLU A 20 1.59 -0.48 -13.71
C GLU A 20 0.29 0.06 -14.32
N ALA A 21 -0.78 -0.75 -14.34
CA ALA A 21 -2.11 -0.33 -14.77
C ALA A 21 -2.81 0.60 -13.76
N PHE A 22 -2.28 0.73 -12.53
CA PHE A 22 -2.85 1.60 -11.51
C PHE A 22 -2.22 2.99 -11.52
N THR A 23 -3.05 4.00 -11.80
CA THR A 23 -2.73 5.38 -11.39
C THR A 23 -3.01 5.50 -9.89
N PHE A 24 -1.97 5.68 -9.09
CA PHE A 24 -2.10 5.77 -7.63
C PHE A 24 -2.68 7.11 -7.14
N ASN A 25 -2.92 8.07 -8.04
CA ASN A 25 -3.61 9.31 -7.71
C ASN A 25 -4.97 9.05 -7.07
N ASP A 26 -5.18 9.65 -5.90
CA ASP A 26 -6.41 9.51 -5.12
C ASP A 26 -6.69 8.07 -4.63
N VAL A 27 -5.66 7.22 -4.54
CA VAL A 27 -5.79 5.84 -4.07
C VAL A 27 -5.35 5.70 -2.61
N ARG A 28 -6.10 4.92 -1.84
CA ARG A 28 -5.77 4.48 -0.48
C ARG A 28 -5.71 2.96 -0.45
N ILE A 29 -4.80 2.40 0.34
CA ILE A 29 -4.73 0.95 0.52
C ILE A 29 -4.94 0.63 2.00
N HIS A 30 -5.86 -0.27 2.29
CA HIS A 30 -6.08 -0.83 3.61
C HIS A 30 -5.64 -2.29 3.64
N CYS A 31 -4.63 -2.59 4.44
CA CYS A 31 -4.06 -3.90 4.62
C CYS A 31 -4.72 -4.59 5.83
N THR A 32 -5.40 -5.72 5.61
CA THR A 32 -6.02 -6.48 6.72
C THR A 32 -5.04 -7.42 7.42
N PHE A 33 -3.74 -7.24 7.19
CA PHE A 33 -2.65 -8.00 7.77
C PHE A 33 -1.70 -7.08 8.52
N LYS A 34 -0.88 -7.66 9.39
CA LYS A 34 0.13 -6.92 10.15
C LYS A 34 1.35 -6.69 9.28
N ARG A 35 1.86 -5.46 9.27
CA ARG A 35 3.09 -5.12 8.56
C ARG A 35 4.28 -5.84 9.17
N ASN A 36 5.08 -6.50 8.34
CA ASN A 36 6.40 -6.94 8.75
C ASN A 36 7.40 -5.77 8.69
N LYS A 37 7.75 -5.20 9.85
CA LYS A 37 8.70 -4.06 9.93
C LYS A 37 10.12 -4.42 9.50
N LYS A 38 10.47 -5.70 9.44
CA LYS A 38 11.78 -6.16 8.95
C LYS A 38 11.83 -6.26 7.42
N ASP A 39 10.69 -6.10 6.75
CA ASP A 39 10.62 -6.16 5.29
C ASP A 39 10.98 -4.79 4.67
N CYS A 40 12.27 -4.61 4.41
CA CYS A 40 12.80 -3.40 3.78
C CYS A 40 12.33 -3.24 2.34
N LEU A 41 12.04 -4.33 1.62
CA LEU A 41 11.59 -4.29 0.23
C LEU A 41 10.18 -3.71 0.17
N LEU A 42 9.26 -4.23 1.00
CA LEU A 42 7.90 -3.73 1.07
C LEU A 42 7.85 -2.24 1.43
N GLN A 43 8.68 -1.81 2.38
CA GLN A 43 8.78 -0.40 2.74
C GLN A 43 9.26 0.47 1.58
N SER A 44 10.23 0.00 0.79
CA SER A 44 10.73 0.73 -0.37
C SER A 44 9.65 0.86 -1.45
N GLU A 45 8.91 -0.22 -1.74
CA GLU A 45 7.84 -0.22 -2.74
C GLU A 45 6.68 0.70 -2.33
N ILE A 46 6.24 0.63 -1.06
CA ILE A 46 5.21 1.53 -0.53
C ILE A 46 5.64 2.99 -0.69
N LYS A 47 6.89 3.31 -0.37
CA LYS A 47 7.41 4.67 -0.50
C LYS A 47 7.38 5.15 -1.96
N LYS A 48 7.80 4.30 -2.91
CA LYS A 48 7.77 4.63 -4.34
C LYS A 48 6.37 4.94 -4.84
N VAL A 49 5.35 4.17 -4.42
CA VAL A 49 3.98 4.43 -4.87
C VAL A 49 3.35 5.65 -4.22
N ILE A 50 3.73 5.99 -2.98
CA ILE A 50 3.37 7.25 -2.32
C ILE A 50 3.93 8.43 -3.11
N GLU A 51 5.21 8.35 -3.52
CA GLU A 51 5.82 9.36 -4.41
C GLU A 51 5.14 9.45 -5.79
N ARG A 52 4.47 8.38 -6.24
CA ARG A 52 3.67 8.32 -7.47
C ARG A 52 2.22 8.80 -7.30
N GLY A 53 1.81 9.21 -6.10
CA GLY A 53 0.50 9.81 -5.82
C GLY A 53 -0.45 9.00 -4.94
N LEU A 54 0.00 7.86 -4.38
CA LEU A 54 -0.78 7.13 -3.38
C LEU A 54 -0.97 8.00 -2.12
N ILE A 55 -2.20 8.09 -1.61
CA ILE A 55 -2.52 8.92 -0.44
C ILE A 55 -1.96 8.27 0.84
N GLU A 56 -2.26 7.00 1.06
CA GLU A 56 -1.83 6.28 2.27
C GLU A 56 -1.95 4.75 2.14
N VAL A 57 -1.16 4.05 2.95
CA VAL A 57 -1.31 2.61 3.25
C VAL A 57 -1.57 2.44 4.74
N GLY A 58 -2.78 2.03 5.10
CA GLY A 58 -3.15 1.68 6.47
C GLY A 58 -3.06 0.18 6.71
N PHE A 59 -2.74 -0.24 7.93
CA PHE A 59 -2.66 -1.63 8.35
C PHE A 59 -3.65 -1.92 9.48
N THR A 60 -4.08 -3.18 9.61
CA THR A 60 -5.04 -3.59 10.66
C THR A 60 -4.52 -3.40 12.09
N ASP A 61 -3.20 -3.25 12.27
CA ASP A 61 -2.56 -2.99 13.58
C ASP A 61 -2.60 -1.49 13.95
N GLY A 62 -3.18 -0.64 13.09
CA GLY A 62 -3.28 0.81 13.28
C GLY A 62 -2.11 1.61 12.72
N GLU A 63 -1.11 0.95 12.12
CA GLU A 63 -0.02 1.65 11.42
C GLU A 63 -0.52 2.26 10.11
N ILE A 64 -0.10 3.50 9.82
CA ILE A 64 -0.43 4.22 8.59
C ILE A 64 0.87 4.79 7.99
N LEU A 65 1.05 4.58 6.69
CA LEU A 65 2.15 5.12 5.90
C LEU A 65 1.62 6.13 4.88
N ARG A 66 2.22 7.32 4.86
CA ARG A 66 1.88 8.47 4.01
C ARG A 66 3.15 9.24 3.66
#